data_AF-A0AAV2IPJ7-F1
#
_entry.id   AF-A0AAV2IPJ7-F1
#
_cell.length_a   1.000
_cell.length_b   1.000
_cell.length_c   1.000
_cell.angle_alpha   90.00
_cell.angle_beta   90.00
_cell.angle_gamma   90.00
#
_symmetry.space_group_name_H-M   'P 1'
#
loop_
_entity.id
_entity.type
_entity.pdbx_description
1 polymer ?
#
loop_
_entity_poly.entity_id
_entity_poly.type
_entity_poly.pdbx_seq_one_letter_code
_entity_poly.pdbx_strand_id
1 'polypeptide(L)'
;MDTNVMKKYTPEPTEPSDHLQFDQGEDRWLCILLLQQGYRIEYAADAWTFAPEGFFEFFNQRCRWMPSTIANILDLLGSTSMTTKKNPNMSILYILFQWLLMLMTMLGPGTILMMIAGKYN
;
A
#
# COMPACT_ATOMS: atom_id res chain seq x y z
N MET A 1 20.05 14.51 6.54
CA MET A 1 19.88 14.82 5.11
C MET A 1 18.79 13.91 4.60
N ASP A 2 17.67 14.47 4.15
CA ASP A 2 16.53 13.66 3.72
C ASP A 2 16.89 12.89 2.45
N THR A 3 16.57 11.61 2.41
CA THR A 3 16.75 10.80 1.21
C THR A 3 15.76 11.32 0.17
N ASN A 4 16.24 11.65 -1.03
CA ASN A 4 15.36 12.07 -2.12
C ASN A 4 14.39 10.92 -2.47
N VAL A 5 13.15 11.01 -1.99
CA VAL A 5 12.08 10.02 -2.19
C VAL A 5 11.79 9.83 -3.68
N MET A 6 11.80 10.91 -4.46
CA MET A 6 11.49 10.85 -5.90
C MET A 6 12.51 10.01 -6.68
N LYS A 7 13.76 9.93 -6.20
CA LYS A 7 14.79 9.06 -6.81
C LYS A 7 14.42 7.57 -6.73
N LYS A 8 13.55 7.15 -5.80
CA LYS A 8 13.09 5.76 -5.72
C LYS A 8 12.13 5.37 -6.86
N TYR A 9 11.54 6.35 -7.56
CA TYR A 9 10.59 6.11 -8.66
C TYR A 9 11.25 6.00 -10.03
N THR A 10 12.54 6.34 -10.14
CA THR A 10 13.24 6.40 -11.43
C THR A 10 13.83 5.07 -11.95
N PRO A 11 14.24 4.10 -11.09
CA PRO A 11 14.79 2.84 -11.59
C PRO A 11 13.74 1.99 -12.31
N GLU A 12 14.16 1.24 -13.31
CA GLU A 12 13.32 0.21 -13.93
C GLU A 12 13.05 -0.92 -12.92
N PRO A 13 11.81 -1.43 -12.84
CA PRO A 13 11.47 -2.52 -11.94
C PRO A 13 12.18 -3.81 -12.39
N THR A 14 12.94 -4.43 -11.48
CA THR A 14 13.69 -5.67 -11.77
C THR A 14 13.27 -6.82 -10.87
N GLU A 15 12.81 -6.52 -9.66
CA GLU A 15 12.32 -7.51 -8.71
C GLU A 15 10.78 -7.62 -8.76
N PRO A 16 10.19 -8.77 -8.40
CA PRO A 16 8.74 -8.94 -8.34
C PRO A 16 8.02 -7.92 -7.44
N SER A 17 8.66 -7.50 -6.33
CA SER A 17 8.16 -6.45 -5.45
C SER A 17 8.11 -5.09 -6.13
N ASP A 18 9.08 -4.79 -7.01
CA ASP A 18 9.15 -3.52 -7.74
C ASP A 18 7.95 -3.42 -8.69
N HIS A 19 7.64 -4.48 -9.43
CA HIS A 19 6.47 -4.50 -10.31
C HIS A 19 5.17 -4.27 -9.53
N LEU A 20 5.08 -4.78 -8.30
CA LEU A 20 3.87 -4.67 -7.50
C LEU A 20 3.74 -3.30 -6.80
N GLN A 21 4.84 -2.70 -6.38
CA GLN A 21 4.84 -1.40 -5.71
C GLN A 21 4.88 -0.24 -6.70
N PHE A 22 5.70 -0.31 -7.75
CA PHE A 22 5.93 0.80 -8.69
C PHE A 22 4.75 0.96 -9.67
N ASP A 23 4.16 -0.16 -10.12
CA ASP A 23 3.12 -0.13 -11.16
C ASP A 23 1.69 -0.24 -10.57
N GLN A 24 1.53 -0.98 -9.47
CA GLN A 24 0.19 -1.30 -8.94
C GLN A 24 -0.20 -0.57 -7.65
N GLY A 25 0.71 0.16 -7.01
CA GLY A 25 0.45 0.82 -5.73
C GLY A 25 1.37 2.00 -5.42
N GLU A 26 1.77 2.76 -6.44
CA GLU A 26 2.79 3.80 -6.31
C GLU A 26 2.33 4.94 -5.40
N ASP A 27 1.03 5.28 -5.43
CA ASP A 27 0.40 6.26 -4.54
C ASP A 27 0.59 5.91 -3.05
N ARG A 28 0.30 4.65 -2.70
CA ARG A 28 0.43 4.15 -1.32
C ARG A 28 1.89 4.09 -0.92
N TRP A 29 2.74 3.68 -1.85
CA TRP A 29 4.17 3.63 -1.63
C TRP A 29 4.74 5.03 -1.35
N LEU A 30 4.28 6.06 -2.07
CA LEU A 30 4.70 7.45 -1.84
C LEU A 30 4.40 7.89 -0.41
N CYS A 31 3.17 7.60 0.03
CA CYS A 31 2.73 7.89 1.39
C CYS A 31 3.65 7.21 2.41
N ILE A 32 4.01 5.95 2.21
CA ILE A 32 4.92 5.21 3.11
C ILE A 32 6.30 5.84 3.13
N LEU A 33 6.86 6.18 1.97
CA LEU A 33 8.17 6.80 1.86
C LEU A 33 8.21 8.17 2.58
N LEU A 34 7.16 8.97 2.44
CA LEU A 34 7.01 10.24 3.16
C LEU A 34 6.92 10.02 4.68
N LEU A 35 6.12 9.04 5.14
CA LEU A 35 6.04 8.68 6.55
C LEU A 35 7.39 8.20 7.10
N GLN A 36 8.12 7.39 6.34
CA GLN A 36 9.49 6.93 6.65
C GLN A 36 10.48 8.10 6.74
N GLN A 37 10.28 9.18 5.98
CA GLN A 37 11.10 10.40 6.08
C GLN A 37 10.71 11.32 7.25
N GLY A 38 9.66 11.02 8.01
CA GLY A 38 9.23 11.84 9.16
C GLY A 38 8.13 12.85 8.82
N TYR A 39 7.63 12.87 7.59
CA TYR A 39 6.52 13.75 7.22
C TYR A 39 5.21 13.27 7.85
N ARG A 40 4.30 14.22 8.05
CA ARG A 40 2.93 13.97 8.49
C ARG A 40 2.01 14.07 7.28
N ILE A 41 1.10 13.11 7.15
CA ILE A 41 0.06 13.09 6.12
C ILE A 41 -1.25 13.49 6.79
N GLU A 42 -1.94 14.47 6.21
CA GLU A 42 -3.25 14.94 6.66
C GLU A 42 -4.27 14.73 5.54
N TYR A 43 -5.53 14.52 5.91
CA TYR A 43 -6.61 14.27 4.99
C TYR A 43 -7.49 15.51 4.85
N ALA A 44 -7.68 15.96 3.62
CA ALA A 44 -8.65 16.98 3.23
C ALA A 44 -9.44 16.45 2.03
N ALA A 45 -10.75 16.65 2.04
CA ALA A 45 -11.63 16.08 1.02
C ALA A 45 -12.57 17.13 0.44
N ASP A 46 -12.31 17.45 -0.82
CA ASP A 46 -13.27 18.04 -1.75
C ASP A 46 -12.92 17.52 -3.15
N ALA A 47 -13.61 16.47 -3.60
CA ALA A 47 -13.27 15.77 -4.84
C ALA A 47 -14.48 15.10 -5.50
N TRP A 48 -14.53 15.20 -6.83
CA TRP A 48 -15.43 14.44 -7.69
C TRP A 48 -14.67 13.25 -8.29
N THR A 49 -15.20 12.03 -8.16
CA THR A 49 -14.56 10.81 -8.67
C THR A 49 -15.58 9.86 -9.29
N PHE A 50 -15.13 9.04 -10.24
CA PHE A 50 -15.95 8.02 -10.90
C PHE A 50 -15.68 6.65 -10.28
N ALA A 51 -16.75 5.87 -10.09
CA ALA A 51 -16.69 4.50 -9.60
C ALA A 51 -16.90 3.51 -10.76
N PRO A 52 -16.35 2.29 -10.69
CA PRO A 52 -16.63 1.26 -11.69
C PRO A 52 -18.12 0.92 -11.69
N GLU A 53 -18.73 0.87 -12.87
CA GLU A 53 -20.14 0.49 -13.05
C GLU A 53 -20.29 -0.99 -13.43
N GLY A 54 -19.24 -1.60 -14.00
CA GLY A 54 -19.20 -3.00 -14.41
C GLY A 54 -18.42 -3.90 -13.47
N PHE A 55 -18.84 -5.17 -13.35
CA PHE A 55 -18.15 -6.17 -12.53
C PHE A 55 -16.70 -6.41 -12.97
N PHE A 56 -16.43 -6.46 -14.28
CA PHE A 56 -15.09 -6.72 -14.81
C PHE A 56 -14.09 -5.61 -14.43
N GLU A 57 -14.50 -4.34 -14.56
CA GLU A 57 -13.69 -3.19 -14.16
C GLU A 57 -13.44 -3.20 -12.66
N PHE A 58 -14.49 -3.44 -11.86
CA PHE A 58 -14.37 -3.60 -10.42
C PHE A 58 -13.41 -4.73 -10.05
N PHE A 59 -13.53 -5.88 -10.71
CA PHE A 59 -12.71 -7.06 -10.46
C PHE A 59 -11.23 -6.78 -10.73
N ASN A 60 -10.91 -6.21 -11.90
CA ASN A 60 -9.54 -5.85 -12.26
C ASN A 60 -8.93 -4.81 -11.30
N GLN A 61 -9.72 -3.81 -10.88
CA GLN A 61 -9.27 -2.85 -9.87
C GLN A 61 -8.90 -3.55 -8.56
N ARG A 62 -9.71 -4.51 -8.10
CA ARG A 62 -9.44 -5.27 -6.88
C ARG A 62 -8.22 -6.20 -7.01
N CYS A 63 -8.04 -6.85 -8.16
CA CYS A 63 -6.86 -7.67 -8.45
C CYS A 63 -5.57 -6.86 -8.45
N ARG A 64 -5.61 -5.58 -8.85
CA ARG A 64 -4.45 -4.67 -8.78
C ARG A 64 -4.22 -4.16 -7.35
N TRP A 65 -5.26 -3.68 -6.69
CA TRP A 65 -5.12 -2.95 -5.43
C TRP A 65 -4.82 -3.84 -4.23
N MET A 66 -5.33 -5.06 -4.22
CA MET A 66 -5.21 -5.91 -3.04
C MET A 66 -3.78 -6.40 -2.83
N PRO A 67 -3.09 -6.95 -3.85
CA PRO A 67 -1.68 -7.35 -3.72
C PRO A 67 -0.78 -6.14 -3.42
N SER A 68 -1.00 -5.00 -4.09
CA SER A 68 -0.17 -3.81 -3.86
C SER A 68 -0.36 -3.22 -2.47
N THR A 69 -1.57 -3.30 -1.89
CA THR A 69 -1.81 -2.92 -0.50
C THR A 69 -1.03 -3.81 0.47
N ILE A 70 -1.02 -5.14 0.25
CA ILE A 70 -0.27 -6.08 1.09
C ILE A 70 1.23 -5.78 1.01
N ALA A 71 1.78 -5.60 -0.20
CA ALA A 71 3.20 -5.32 -0.38
C ALA A 71 3.64 -4.01 0.29
N ASN A 72 2.82 -2.97 0.21
CA ASN A 72 3.07 -1.69 0.85
C ASN A 72 3.01 -1.78 2.38
N ILE A 73 2.03 -2.49 2.94
CA ILE A 73 1.96 -2.70 4.39
C ILE A 73 3.18 -3.50 4.86
N LEU A 74 3.59 -4.55 4.16
CA LEU A 74 4.79 -5.32 4.52
C LEU A 74 6.07 -4.45 4.53
N ASP A 75 6.24 -3.53 3.58
CA ASP A 75 7.36 -2.57 3.57
C ASP A 75 7.34 -1.65 4.81
N LEU A 76 6.17 -1.11 5.15
CA LEU A 76 5.99 -0.30 6.36
C LEU A 76 6.32 -1.10 7.62
N LEU A 77 5.84 -2.35 7.70
CA LEU A 77 6.07 -3.22 8.84
C LEU A 77 7.56 -3.57 8.99
N GLY A 78 8.26 -3.84 7.89
CA GLY A 78 9.71 -4.09 7.88
C GLY A 78 10.54 -2.89 8.32
N SER A 79 10.07 -1.67 8.06
CA SER A 79 10.75 -0.42 8.43
C SER A 79 10.29 0.18 9.77
N THR A 80 9.37 -0.47 10.49
CA THR A 80 8.72 0.02 11.73
C THR A 80 9.67 0.66 12.74
N SER A 81 10.77 -0.01 13.10
CA SER A 81 11.66 0.47 14.16
C SER A 81 12.34 1.79 13.76
N MET A 82 12.68 1.94 12.48
CA MET A 82 13.29 3.16 11.96
C MET A 82 12.24 4.27 11.80
N THR A 83 11.08 3.92 11.25
CA THR A 83 9.98 4.87 11.00
C THR A 83 9.45 5.48 12.28
N THR A 84 9.21 4.67 13.33
CA THR A 84 8.71 5.17 14.63
C THR A 84 9.72 6.02 15.40
N LYS A 85 11.03 5.78 15.22
CA LYS A 85 12.09 6.64 15.77
C LYS A 85 12.20 7.98 15.04
N LYS A 86 12.03 7.98 13.71
CA LYS A 86 12.18 9.16 12.87
C LYS A 86 10.91 10.02 12.82
N ASN A 87 9.73 9.41 12.94
CA ASN A 87 8.44 10.08 12.82
C ASN A 87 7.64 10.01 14.15
N PRO A 88 7.53 11.11 14.91
CA PRO A 88 6.79 11.11 16.17
C PRO A 88 5.27 10.93 15.97
N ASN A 89 4.76 11.13 14.75
CA ASN A 89 3.35 10.92 14.42
C ASN A 89 3.02 9.42 14.22
N MET A 90 4.02 8.55 14.16
CA MET A 90 3.84 7.11 13.97
C MET A 90 4.02 6.38 15.29
N SER A 91 2.89 5.98 15.89
CA SER A 91 2.88 5.24 17.16
C SER A 91 3.02 3.73 16.95
N ILE A 92 3.58 3.04 17.95
CA ILE A 92 3.65 1.56 17.96
C ILE A 92 2.24 0.94 17.92
N LEU A 93 1.25 1.57 18.56
CA LEU A 93 -0.15 1.14 18.51
C LEU A 93 -0.72 1.20 17.10
N TYR A 94 -0.39 2.24 16.33
CA TYR A 94 -0.79 2.34 14.93
C TYR A 94 -0.19 1.21 14.09
N ILE A 95 1.09 0.87 14.33
CA ILE A 95 1.74 -0.25 13.63
C ILE A 95 1.08 -1.58 13.97
N LEU A 96 0.74 -1.82 15.24
CA LEU A 96 -0.01 -3.01 15.65
C LEU A 96 -1.37 -3.08 14.96
N PHE A 97 -2.07 -1.94 14.85
CA PHE A 97 -3.32 -1.85 14.13
C PHE A 97 -3.16 -2.21 12.64
N GLN A 98 -2.12 -1.72 11.97
CA GLN A 98 -1.83 -2.09 10.57
C GLN A 98 -1.56 -3.59 10.41
N TRP A 99 -0.82 -4.19 11.36
CA TRP A 99 -0.59 -5.64 11.40
C TRP A 99 -1.90 -6.43 11.52
N LEU A 100 -2.78 -6.05 12.44
CA LEU A 100 -4.07 -6.71 12.63
C LEU A 100 -4.98 -6.54 11.40
N LEU A 101 -5.02 -5.34 10.84
CA LEU A 101 -5.80 -5.04 9.64
C LEU A 101 -5.35 -5.92 8.45
N MET A 102 -4.04 -6.09 8.26
CA MET A 102 -3.49 -6.95 7.22
C MET A 102 -3.92 -8.42 7.44
N LEU A 103 -3.80 -8.93 8.67
CA LEU A 103 -4.22 -10.30 8.99
C LEU A 103 -5.71 -10.52 8.71
N MET A 104 -6.58 -9.62 9.18
CA MET A 104 -8.02 -9.71 8.94
C MET A 104 -8.37 -9.61 7.45
N THR A 105 -7.64 -8.78 6.71
CA THR A 105 -7.80 -8.64 5.26
C THR A 105 -7.44 -9.93 4.54
N MET A 106 -6.35 -10.61 4.90
CA MET A 106 -5.97 -11.90 4.29
C MET A 106 -6.97 -13.01 4.59
N LEU A 107 -7.53 -13.03 5.81
CA LEU A 107 -8.53 -14.02 6.24
C LEU A 107 -9.94 -13.72 5.72
N GLY A 108 -10.16 -12.51 5.20
CA GLY A 108 -11.46 -12.07 4.70
C GLY A 108 -11.94 -12.95 3.53
N PRO A 109 -13.20 -13.42 3.54
CA PRO A 109 -13.73 -14.28 2.48
C PRO A 109 -13.67 -13.61 1.10
N GLY A 110 -13.83 -12.28 1.04
CA GLY A 110 -13.68 -11.53 -0.21
C GLY A 110 -12.29 -11.67 -0.83
N THR A 111 -11.23 -11.59 -0.03
CA THR A 111 -9.84 -11.75 -0.50
C THR A 111 -9.59 -13.14 -1.03
N ILE A 112 -10.07 -14.16 -0.31
CA ILE A 112 -9.92 -15.56 -0.71
C ILE A 112 -10.68 -15.82 -2.02
N LEU A 113 -11.92 -15.37 -2.13
CA LEU A 113 -12.74 -15.53 -3.34
C LEU A 113 -12.11 -14.82 -4.55
N MET A 114 -11.58 -13.61 -4.36
CA MET A 114 -10.91 -12.85 -5.41
C MET A 114 -9.60 -13.52 -5.87
N MET A 115 -8.81 -14.07 -4.94
CA MET A 115 -7.60 -14.83 -5.29
C MET A 115 -7.92 -16.10 -6.08
N ILE A 116 -8.98 -16.82 -5.69
CA ILE A 116 -9.44 -18.01 -6.41
C ILE A 116 -9.92 -17.62 -7.81
N ALA A 117 -10.78 -16.60 -7.91
CA ALA A 117 -11.31 -16.13 -9.19
C ALA A 117 -10.22 -15.61 -10.14
N GLY A 118 -9.21 -14.92 -9.60
CA GLY A 118 -8.07 -14.42 -10.39
C GLY A 118 -7.16 -15.51 -10.96
N LYS A 119 -7.19 -16.74 -10.42
CA LYS A 119 -6.46 -17.89 -10.97
C LYS A 119 -7.13 -18.49 -12.21
N TYR A 120 -8.45 -18.33 -12.35
CA TYR A 120 -9.24 -18.94 -13.42
C TYR A 120 -9.56 -17.98 -14.58
N ASN A 121 -9.18 -16.71 -14.45
CA ASN A 121 -9.08 -15.75 -15.56
C ASN A 121 -7.66 -15.77 -16.14
#